data_AF-A0A9Q0LXR7-F1
#
_entry.id   AF-A0A9Q0LXR7-F1
#
_cell.length_a   1.000
_cell.length_b   1.000
_cell.length_c   1.000
_cell.angle_alpha   90.00
_cell.angle_beta   90.00
_cell.angle_gamma   90.00
#
_symmetry.space_group_name_H-M   'P 1'
#
loop_
_entity.id
_entity.type
_entity.pdbx_description
1 polymer ?
#
loop_
_entity_poly.entity_id
_entity_poly.type
_entity_poly.pdbx_seq_one_letter_code
_entity_poly.pdbx_strand_id
1 'polypeptide(L)'
;MKKLKEWIPNEEFFNKMKIGFSLQKDGFSRKKDKSPRKKDKSPRKKDGFPAQKFHSKCDNKGETLVIIQTTDKYIFGGFLEIGFPSGDFRYLKDPNAFIFSLKNPNNNIPQKFKIQEGKEDYAIRYNRNDGPRFDFGATYSLPNGLVHGTDEARNYLAGSFKDWKIEEMEIYFI
;
A
#
# COMPACT_ATOMS: atom_id res chain seq x y z
N MET A 1 -5.63 -14.14 6.14
CA MET A 1 -4.36 -14.91 6.06
C MET A 1 -4.38 -16.14 5.16
N LYS A 2 -5.39 -17.03 5.19
CA LYS A 2 -5.39 -18.27 4.36
C LYS A 2 -5.08 -18.03 2.87
N LYS A 3 -5.76 -17.08 2.22
CA LYS A 3 -5.50 -16.74 0.80
C LYS A 3 -4.12 -16.16 0.53
N LEU A 4 -3.56 -15.38 1.45
CA LEU A 4 -2.21 -14.84 1.28
C LEU A 4 -1.16 -15.97 1.28
N LYS A 5 -1.36 -17.03 2.06
CA LYS A 5 -0.52 -18.23 2.04
C LYS A 5 -0.55 -18.98 0.71
N GLU A 6 -1.68 -18.93 0.00
CA GLU A 6 -1.80 -19.53 -1.34
C GLU A 6 -1.16 -18.65 -2.43
N TRP A 7 -0.95 -17.36 -2.17
CA TRP A 7 -0.57 -16.37 -3.19
C TRP A 7 0.88 -15.91 -3.13
N ILE A 8 1.49 -15.93 -1.95
CA ILE A 8 2.91 -15.60 -1.79
C ILE A 8 3.70 -16.87 -2.13
N PRO A 9 4.63 -16.79 -3.10
CA PRO A 9 5.31 -17.97 -3.64
C PRO A 9 6.29 -18.62 -2.65
N ASN A 10 6.76 -17.86 -1.66
CA ASN A 10 7.77 -18.29 -0.71
C ASN A 10 7.15 -18.75 0.62
N GLU A 11 7.13 -20.06 0.90
CA GLU A 11 6.67 -20.56 2.20
C GLU A 11 7.58 -20.10 3.36
N GLU A 12 8.86 -19.87 3.08
CA GLU A 12 9.81 -19.32 4.05
C GLU A 12 9.36 -17.95 4.56
N PHE A 13 8.67 -17.17 3.71
CA PHE A 13 8.08 -15.89 4.09
C PHE A 13 7.21 -16.03 5.34
N PHE A 14 6.22 -16.92 5.33
CA PHE A 14 5.33 -17.07 6.49
C PHE A 14 5.99 -17.68 7.71
N ASN A 15 7.05 -18.46 7.51
CA ASN A 15 7.79 -19.11 8.59
C ASN A 15 8.74 -18.14 9.30
N LYS A 16 9.29 -17.16 8.57
CA LYS A 16 10.29 -16.22 9.09
C LYS A 16 9.77 -14.80 9.24
N MET A 17 8.59 -14.49 8.70
CA MET A 17 8.07 -13.13 8.72
C MET A 17 7.97 -12.61 10.14
N LYS A 18 8.42 -11.38 10.32
CA LYS A 18 8.27 -10.63 11.57
C LYS A 18 7.28 -9.52 11.34
N ILE A 19 6.47 -9.24 12.35
CA ILE A 19 5.70 -8.00 12.38
C ILE A 19 6.71 -6.86 12.51
N GLY A 20 6.87 -6.10 11.43
CA GLY A 20 7.73 -4.92 11.38
C GLY A 20 7.20 -3.77 12.22
N PHE A 21 5.87 -3.59 12.19
CA PHE A 21 5.09 -2.78 13.11
C PHE A 21 3.58 -2.99 12.89
N SER A 22 2.77 -2.71 13.91
CA SER A 22 1.35 -2.37 13.78
C SER A 22 1.17 -0.89 14.10
N LEU A 23 0.41 -0.16 13.29
CA LEU A 23 0.05 1.23 13.56
C LEU A 23 -1.46 1.37 13.67
N GLN A 24 -1.90 1.77 14.85
CA GLN A 24 -3.29 2.05 15.15
C GLN A 24 -3.64 3.52 14.88
N LYS A 25 -4.93 3.80 14.66
CA LYS A 25 -5.55 5.11 14.37
C LYS A 25 -4.91 6.34 15.06
N ASP A 26 -4.45 6.22 16.30
CA ASP A 26 -3.86 7.33 17.07
C ASP A 26 -2.44 7.72 16.60
N GLY A 27 -1.73 6.82 15.91
CA GLY A 27 -0.45 7.09 15.25
C GLY A 27 -0.57 7.94 13.98
N PHE A 28 -1.78 8.24 13.52
CA PHE A 28 -2.08 8.99 12.29
C PHE A 28 -2.54 10.45 12.54
N SER A 29 -2.77 10.87 13.80
CA SER A 29 -3.18 12.25 14.14
C SER A 29 -2.01 13.18 14.50
N ARG A 30 -1.98 14.39 13.94
CA ARG A 30 -1.00 15.45 14.29
C ARG A 30 -1.32 16.12 15.64
N LYS A 31 -0.29 16.43 16.44
CA LYS A 31 -0.36 17.50 17.47
C LYS A 31 -0.55 18.85 16.77
N LYS A 32 -1.48 19.69 17.26
CA LYS A 32 -1.74 21.03 16.72
C LYS A 32 -0.55 21.96 17.00
N ASP A 33 0.09 22.44 15.94
CA ASP A 33 1.05 23.54 16.02
C ASP A 33 0.28 24.89 16.08
N LYS A 34 0.64 25.77 17.02
CA LYS A 34 -0.05 27.03 17.35
C LYS A 34 0.64 28.26 16.76
N SER A 35 1.42 28.11 15.69
CA SER A 35 2.11 29.23 15.04
C SER A 35 1.18 30.01 14.07
N PRO A 36 1.27 31.36 13.99
CA PRO A 36 0.38 32.16 13.14
C PRO A 36 0.70 31.98 11.65
N ARG A 37 -0.34 31.77 10.85
CA ARG A 37 -0.25 31.45 9.41
C ARG A 37 0.15 32.67 8.56
N LYS A 38 1.23 32.56 7.78
CA LYS A 38 1.41 33.34 6.54
C LYS A 38 0.69 32.61 5.39
N LYS A 39 0.03 33.37 4.51
CA LYS A 39 -0.68 32.86 3.33
C LYS A 39 0.33 32.17 2.39
N ASP A 40 0.35 30.84 2.39
CA ASP A 40 1.12 30.04 1.45
C ASP A 40 0.19 29.25 0.54
N LYS A 41 0.52 29.21 -0.76
CA LYS A 41 -0.27 28.58 -1.83
C LYS A 41 -0.19 27.06 -1.64
N SER A 42 -1.22 26.49 -1.01
CA SER A 42 -1.17 25.14 -0.47
C SER A 42 -0.89 24.06 -1.52
N PRO A 43 0.17 23.24 -1.37
CA PRO A 43 0.14 21.89 -1.90
C PRO A 43 -0.87 21.09 -1.06
N ARG A 44 -1.69 20.27 -1.72
CA ARG A 44 -2.76 19.44 -1.13
C ARG A 44 -2.31 18.88 0.23
N LYS A 45 -3.00 19.32 1.28
CA LYS A 45 -2.80 18.87 2.65
C LYS A 45 -3.21 17.40 2.73
N LYS A 46 -2.27 16.50 2.43
CA LYS A 46 -2.47 15.07 2.65
C LYS A 46 -2.49 14.87 4.16
N ASP A 47 -3.67 14.61 4.70
CA ASP A 47 -3.78 13.95 5.99
C ASP A 47 -3.29 12.51 5.76
N GLY A 48 -1.97 12.34 5.87
CA GLY A 48 -1.28 11.15 5.44
C GLY A 48 -0.27 10.73 6.49
N PHE A 49 -0.40 9.49 6.91
CA PHE A 49 0.66 8.62 7.42
C PHE A 49 2.09 9.20 7.31
N PRO A 50 2.88 9.25 8.41
CA PRO A 50 4.26 9.71 8.32
C PRO A 50 5.07 8.70 7.50
N ALA A 51 5.22 8.97 6.20
CA ALA A 51 6.04 8.19 5.27
C ALA A 51 7.43 7.87 5.84
N GLN A 52 8.00 8.82 6.59
CA GLN A 52 9.26 8.64 7.32
C GLN A 52 9.24 7.44 8.28
N LYS A 53 8.13 7.21 9.00
CA LYS A 53 7.99 6.09 9.94
C LYS A 53 7.94 4.76 9.19
N PHE A 54 7.22 4.70 8.09
CA PHE A 54 7.20 3.54 7.19
C PHE A 54 8.58 3.21 6.65
N HIS A 55 9.23 4.18 6.02
CA HIS A 55 10.55 3.98 5.41
C HIS A 55 11.59 3.57 6.45
N SER A 56 11.56 4.18 7.65
CA SER A 56 12.46 3.78 8.75
C SER A 56 12.30 2.33 9.21
N LYS A 57 11.16 1.69 8.90
CA LYS A 57 10.84 0.32 9.30
C LYS A 57 10.91 -0.69 8.16
N CYS A 58 10.68 -0.27 6.92
CA CYS A 58 10.47 -1.17 5.77
C CYS A 58 11.59 -1.13 4.73
N ASP A 59 12.33 -0.03 4.63
CA ASP A 59 13.37 0.08 3.61
C ASP A 59 14.49 -0.93 3.86
N ASN A 60 14.93 -1.60 2.79
CA ASN A 60 15.99 -2.62 2.78
C ASN A 60 15.68 -3.85 3.66
N LYS A 61 14.41 -4.23 3.82
CA LYS A 61 13.97 -5.42 4.58
C LYS A 61 13.67 -6.66 3.73
N GLY A 62 13.97 -6.64 2.43
CA GLY A 62 13.64 -7.76 1.53
C GLY A 62 12.14 -7.91 1.31
N GLU A 63 11.69 -9.14 1.01
CA GLU A 63 10.27 -9.45 0.74
C GLU A 63 9.36 -8.76 1.75
N THR A 64 8.36 -8.02 1.26
CA THR A 64 7.50 -7.19 2.11
C THR A 64 6.04 -7.42 1.77
N LEU A 65 5.24 -7.76 2.79
CA LEU A 65 3.78 -7.81 2.74
C LEU A 65 3.22 -6.66 3.57
N VAL A 66 2.42 -5.82 2.94
CA VAL A 66 1.67 -4.74 3.61
C VAL A 66 0.21 -5.13 3.66
N ILE A 67 -0.39 -5.09 4.84
CA ILE A 67 -1.83 -5.29 5.07
C ILE A 67 -2.40 -4.03 5.72
N ILE A 68 -3.48 -3.50 5.15
CA ILE A 68 -4.15 -2.29 5.61
C ILE A 68 -5.59 -2.64 5.93
N GLN A 69 -6.03 -2.26 7.13
CA GLN A 69 -7.42 -2.27 7.54
C GLN A 69 -7.93 -0.84 7.72
N THR A 70 -9.06 -0.52 7.09
CA THR A 70 -9.73 0.78 7.26
C THR A 70 -10.70 0.77 8.44
N THR A 71 -11.13 1.95 8.89
CA THR A 71 -12.19 2.06 9.90
C THR A 71 -13.52 1.43 9.46
N ASP A 72 -13.77 1.36 8.16
CA ASP A 72 -14.94 0.71 7.57
C ASP A 72 -14.75 -0.81 7.42
N LYS A 73 -13.67 -1.35 8.02
CA LYS A 73 -13.34 -2.78 8.06
C LYS A 73 -13.07 -3.39 6.68
N TYR A 74 -12.61 -2.60 5.72
CA TYR A 74 -12.05 -3.10 4.46
C TYR A 74 -10.60 -3.51 4.67
N ILE A 75 -10.18 -4.60 4.00
CA ILE A 75 -8.85 -5.17 4.16
C ILE A 75 -8.24 -5.35 2.78
N PHE A 76 -7.08 -4.75 2.57
CA PHE A 76 -6.36 -4.78 1.30
C PHE A 76 -4.86 -4.56 1.52
N GLY A 77 -4.07 -4.66 0.46
CA GLY A 77 -2.63 -4.43 0.56
C GLY A 77 -1.86 -4.87 -0.67
N GLY A 78 -0.57 -5.14 -0.47
CA GLY A 78 0.30 -5.60 -1.52
C GLY A 78 1.51 -6.36 -1.00
N PHE A 79 2.08 -7.15 -1.88
CA PHE A 79 3.29 -7.93 -1.68
C PHE A 79 4.34 -7.51 -2.71
N LEU A 80 5.56 -7.29 -2.23
CA LEU A 80 6.75 -7.02 -3.02
C LEU A 80 7.78 -8.12 -2.71
N GLU A 81 8.30 -8.80 -3.72
CA GLU A 81 9.33 -9.81 -3.51
C GLU A 81 10.69 -9.14 -3.23
N ILE A 82 10.98 -8.03 -3.91
CA ILE A 82 12.27 -7.34 -3.71
C ILE A 82 12.28 -6.37 -2.52
N GLY A 83 11.11 -6.08 -1.97
CA GLY A 83 10.94 -5.11 -0.87
C GLY A 83 10.98 -3.64 -1.28
N PHE A 84 11.03 -2.76 -0.27
CA PHE A 84 11.20 -1.32 -0.48
C PHE A 84 12.69 -0.96 -0.52
N PRO A 85 13.13 -0.15 -1.51
CA PRO A 85 14.50 0.35 -1.57
C PRO A 85 14.68 1.47 -0.55
N SER A 86 15.89 2.01 -0.47
CA SER A 86 16.18 3.29 0.20
C SER A 86 16.67 4.35 -0.80
N GLY A 87 16.50 5.64 -0.44
CA GLY A 87 17.07 6.78 -1.16
C GLY A 87 16.02 7.68 -1.83
N ASP A 88 16.30 8.10 -3.07
CA ASP A 88 15.41 8.97 -3.83
C ASP A 88 14.47 8.23 -4.77
N PHE A 89 13.55 9.00 -5.36
CA PHE A 89 12.52 8.56 -6.29
C PHE A 89 13.07 7.65 -7.39
N ARG A 90 12.42 6.49 -7.58
CA ARG A 90 12.72 5.57 -8.67
C ARG A 90 11.57 4.59 -8.90
N TYR A 91 11.56 4.01 -10.10
CA TYR A 91 10.79 2.81 -10.38
C TYR A 91 11.66 1.58 -10.16
N LEU A 92 11.04 0.48 -9.72
CA LEU A 92 11.71 -0.81 -9.60
C LEU A 92 10.92 -1.90 -10.28
N LYS A 93 11.69 -2.81 -10.88
CA LYS A 93 11.21 -4.06 -11.45
C LYS A 93 10.97 -5.09 -10.35
N ASP A 94 9.75 -5.63 -10.31
CA ASP A 94 9.41 -6.76 -9.44
C ASP A 94 8.32 -7.60 -10.11
N PRO A 95 8.67 -8.61 -10.94
CA PRO A 95 7.68 -9.39 -11.69
C PRO A 95 6.73 -10.20 -10.81
N ASN A 96 7.11 -10.44 -9.55
CA ASN A 96 6.34 -11.22 -8.59
C ASN A 96 5.48 -10.35 -7.68
N ALA A 97 5.57 -9.02 -7.80
CA ALA A 97 4.73 -8.11 -7.04
C ALA A 97 3.26 -8.27 -7.40
N PHE A 98 2.42 -8.15 -6.39
CA PHE A 98 0.97 -8.15 -6.57
C PHE A 98 0.30 -7.33 -5.49
N ILE A 99 -0.93 -6.95 -5.77
CA ILE A 99 -1.80 -6.27 -4.82
C ILE A 99 -3.07 -7.07 -4.65
N PHE A 100 -3.77 -6.86 -3.55
CA PHE A 100 -4.91 -7.69 -3.21
C PHE A 100 -5.98 -6.94 -2.45
N SER A 101 -7.20 -7.45 -2.57
CA SER A 101 -8.30 -7.16 -1.67
C SER A 101 -8.67 -8.44 -0.92
N LEU A 102 -8.77 -8.39 0.40
CA LEU A 102 -9.37 -9.47 1.19
C LEU A 102 -10.83 -9.17 1.54
N LYS A 103 -11.18 -7.88 1.66
CA LYS A 103 -12.53 -7.39 1.93
C LYS A 103 -12.70 -5.99 1.32
N ASN A 104 -13.67 -5.82 0.44
CA ASN A 104 -13.98 -4.54 -0.21
C ASN A 104 -15.51 -4.28 -0.22
N PRO A 105 -15.95 -3.04 -0.53
CA PRO A 105 -17.36 -2.67 -0.54
C PRO A 105 -18.20 -3.42 -1.61
N ASN A 106 -17.56 -3.88 -2.70
CA ASN A 106 -18.25 -4.42 -3.87
C ASN A 106 -18.47 -5.93 -3.77
N ASN A 107 -17.51 -6.66 -3.19
CA ASN A 107 -17.58 -8.09 -2.94
C ASN A 107 -16.66 -8.48 -1.77
N ASN A 108 -17.11 -9.42 -0.94
CA ASN A 108 -16.29 -9.97 0.16
C ASN A 108 -15.41 -11.15 -0.30
N ILE A 109 -15.18 -11.29 -1.61
CA ILE A 109 -14.37 -12.37 -2.18
C ILE A 109 -12.92 -11.87 -2.27
N PRO A 110 -11.95 -12.58 -1.66
CA PRO A 110 -10.55 -12.20 -1.80
C PRO A 110 -10.09 -12.26 -3.25
N GLN A 111 -9.41 -11.21 -3.70
CA GLN A 111 -8.90 -11.06 -5.05
C GLN A 111 -7.43 -10.65 -5.05
N LYS A 112 -6.68 -11.22 -6.00
CA LYS A 112 -5.29 -10.90 -6.29
C LYS A 112 -5.21 -10.24 -7.66
N PHE A 113 -4.44 -9.17 -7.75
CA PHE A 113 -4.19 -8.40 -8.96
C PHE A 113 -2.69 -8.41 -9.23
N LYS A 114 -2.32 -8.97 -10.38
CA LYS A 114 -0.92 -9.05 -10.81
C LYS A 114 -0.53 -7.79 -11.56
N ILE A 115 0.76 -7.61 -11.76
CA ILE A 115 1.26 -6.60 -12.70
C ILE A 115 0.74 -6.91 -14.11
N GLN A 116 0.45 -5.86 -14.87
CA GLN A 116 0.10 -5.99 -16.28
C GLN A 116 1.35 -6.33 -17.10
N GLU A 117 1.21 -7.17 -18.12
CA GLU A 117 2.31 -7.54 -19.01
C GLU A 117 2.99 -6.30 -19.60
N GLY A 118 4.32 -6.24 -19.51
CA GLY A 118 5.12 -5.11 -19.96
C GLY A 118 5.15 -3.91 -19.00
N LYS A 119 4.61 -4.07 -17.78
CA LYS A 119 4.67 -3.06 -16.70
C LYS A 119 5.55 -3.47 -15.53
N GLU A 120 6.31 -4.55 -15.65
CA GLU A 120 7.12 -5.13 -14.58
C GLU A 120 8.12 -4.12 -14.02
N ASP A 121 8.73 -3.29 -14.89
CA ASP A 121 9.69 -2.25 -14.50
C ASP A 121 9.08 -1.10 -13.67
N TYR A 122 7.74 -1.05 -13.59
CA TYR A 122 6.98 -0.05 -12.84
C TYR A 122 6.24 -0.64 -11.64
N ALA A 123 6.57 -1.89 -11.25
CA ALA A 123 5.94 -2.60 -10.14
C ALA A 123 5.89 -1.76 -8.85
N ILE A 124 6.98 -1.05 -8.57
CA ILE A 124 7.12 -0.18 -7.41
C ILE A 124 7.46 1.22 -7.88
N ARG A 125 6.66 2.19 -7.44
CA ARG A 125 6.98 3.61 -7.53
C ARG A 125 7.41 4.09 -6.15
N TYR A 126 8.72 4.14 -5.93
CA TYR A 126 9.28 4.52 -4.63
C TYR A 126 9.47 6.04 -4.53
N ASN A 127 9.19 6.60 -3.35
CA ASN A 127 9.54 7.95 -2.95
C ASN A 127 9.58 8.00 -1.42
N ARG A 128 10.71 8.40 -0.84
CA ARG A 128 10.91 8.52 0.62
C ARG A 128 9.90 9.40 1.36
N ASN A 129 9.14 10.22 0.64
CA ASN A 129 8.12 11.11 1.19
C ASN A 129 6.68 10.59 1.01
N ASP A 130 6.49 9.47 0.32
CA ASP A 130 5.18 8.85 0.11
C ASP A 130 5.04 7.57 0.97
N GLY A 131 3.82 7.23 1.39
CA GLY A 131 3.56 5.92 1.97
C GLY A 131 3.54 4.81 0.91
N PRO A 132 3.15 3.57 1.27
CA PRO A 132 2.99 2.51 0.29
C PRO A 132 1.93 2.93 -0.75
N ARG A 133 2.35 3.00 -2.03
CA ARG A 133 1.49 3.42 -3.13
C ARG A 133 1.27 2.25 -4.08
N PHE A 134 0.01 1.88 -4.25
CA PHE A 134 -0.43 0.80 -5.13
C PHE A 134 -1.17 1.42 -6.33
N ASP A 135 -0.58 1.37 -7.52
CA ASP A 135 -1.08 2.07 -8.72
C ASP A 135 -2.05 1.18 -9.54
N PHE A 136 -3.30 1.10 -9.08
CA PHE A 136 -4.36 0.27 -9.68
C PHE A 136 -4.69 0.65 -11.13
N GLY A 137 -4.68 -0.34 -12.01
CA GLY A 137 -5.05 -0.19 -13.43
C GLY A 137 -4.02 0.50 -14.30
N ALA A 138 -2.94 1.05 -13.72
CA ALA A 138 -1.78 1.54 -14.47
C ALA A 138 -0.68 0.48 -14.50
N THR A 139 -0.20 0.08 -13.32
CA THR A 139 0.83 -0.97 -13.17
C THR A 139 0.20 -2.33 -12.98
N TYR A 140 -0.87 -2.41 -12.17
CA TYR A 140 -1.52 -3.66 -11.81
C TYR A 140 -2.86 -3.84 -12.53
N SER A 141 -3.25 -5.08 -12.78
CA SER A 141 -4.50 -5.45 -13.44
C SER A 141 -5.73 -4.96 -12.66
N LEU A 142 -6.81 -4.64 -13.37
CA LEU A 142 -8.11 -4.35 -12.77
C LEU A 142 -9.00 -5.60 -12.73
N PRO A 143 -10.01 -5.64 -11.84
CA PRO A 143 -11.16 -6.52 -12.00
C PRO A 143 -11.79 -6.38 -13.39
N ASN A 144 -12.32 -7.48 -13.92
CA ASN A 144 -13.02 -7.48 -15.20
C ASN A 144 -14.15 -6.44 -15.23
N GLY A 145 -14.22 -5.66 -16.31
CA GLY A 145 -15.23 -4.61 -16.50
C GLY A 145 -14.88 -3.25 -15.92
N LEU A 146 -13.79 -3.12 -15.15
CA LEU A 146 -13.31 -1.81 -14.70
C LEU A 146 -12.34 -1.20 -15.71
N VAL A 147 -12.49 0.10 -15.93
CA VAL A 147 -11.65 0.87 -16.85
C VAL A 147 -10.70 1.76 -16.06
N HIS A 148 -9.42 1.81 -16.45
CA HIS A 148 -8.43 2.64 -15.79
C HIS A 148 -8.86 4.12 -15.76
N GLY A 149 -8.61 4.79 -14.64
CA GLY A 149 -8.94 6.20 -14.46
C GLY A 149 -10.40 6.50 -14.10
N THR A 150 -11.29 5.49 -14.13
CA THR A 150 -12.66 5.63 -13.60
C THR A 150 -12.67 5.73 -12.08
N ASP A 151 -13.74 6.30 -11.52
CA ASP A 151 -13.89 6.39 -10.07
C ASP A 151 -14.08 5.01 -9.45
N GLU A 152 -14.75 4.09 -10.14
CA GLU A 152 -14.92 2.70 -9.73
C GLU A 152 -13.56 2.00 -9.57
N ALA A 153 -12.67 2.12 -10.56
CA ALA A 153 -11.32 1.56 -10.50
C ALA A 153 -10.49 2.19 -9.38
N ARG A 154 -10.55 3.52 -9.23
CA ARG A 154 -9.85 4.25 -8.16
C ARG A 154 -10.38 3.92 -6.76
N ASN A 155 -11.66 3.54 -6.66
CA ASN A 155 -12.32 3.21 -5.39
C ASN A 155 -12.28 1.73 -5.02
N TYR A 156 -11.79 0.87 -5.90
CA TYR A 156 -11.91 -0.58 -5.73
C TYR A 156 -11.18 -1.13 -4.50
N LEU A 157 -9.90 -0.78 -4.29
CA LEU A 157 -9.21 -1.06 -3.03
C LEU A 157 -9.52 0.00 -2.00
N ALA A 158 -10.77 0.13 -1.60
CA ALA A 158 -11.24 1.07 -0.59
C ALA A 158 -11.10 2.57 -0.94
N GLY A 159 -10.59 3.00 -2.10
CA GLY A 159 -10.45 4.44 -2.44
C GLY A 159 -9.04 4.99 -2.42
N SER A 160 -8.08 4.45 -3.19
CA SER A 160 -6.63 4.77 -3.07
C SER A 160 -6.25 6.22 -3.34
N PHE A 161 -7.26 7.05 -3.56
CA PHE A 161 -7.20 8.47 -3.83
C PHE A 161 -8.09 9.33 -2.90
N LYS A 162 -8.87 8.75 -1.97
CA LYS A 162 -9.79 9.46 -1.06
C LYS A 162 -9.51 9.11 0.41
N ASP A 163 -8.78 10.00 1.10
CA ASP A 163 -8.71 10.20 2.56
C ASP A 163 -9.09 9.02 3.48
N TRP A 164 -8.39 7.89 3.35
CA TRP A 164 -8.64 6.74 4.22
C TRP A 164 -8.31 7.04 5.67
N LYS A 165 -9.26 6.70 6.53
CA LYS A 165 -8.98 6.49 7.95
C LYS A 165 -8.47 5.07 8.11
N ILE A 166 -7.15 4.94 8.14
CA ILE A 166 -6.49 3.68 8.47
C ILE A 166 -6.79 3.39 9.95
N GLU A 167 -7.37 2.23 10.21
CA GLU A 167 -7.54 1.71 11.56
C GLU A 167 -6.27 0.99 12.00
N GLU A 168 -5.76 0.13 11.11
CA GLU A 168 -4.55 -0.65 11.35
C GLU A 168 -3.75 -0.83 10.05
N MET A 169 -2.43 -0.77 10.16
CA MET A 169 -1.50 -1.20 9.12
C MET A 169 -0.49 -2.15 9.72
N GLU A 170 -0.43 -3.36 9.18
CA GLU A 170 0.56 -4.37 9.52
C GLU A 170 1.53 -4.54 8.36
N ILE A 171 2.81 -4.59 8.68
CA ILE A 171 3.85 -4.87 7.68
C ILE A 171 4.66 -6.06 8.14
N TYR A 172 4.83 -7.00 7.24
CA TYR A 172 5.59 -8.21 7.42
C TYR A 172 6.76 -8.21 6.43
N PHE A 173 7.92 -8.61 6.92
CA PHE A 173 9.12 -8.82 6.12
C PHE A 173 9.93 -9.98 6.68
N ILE A 174 10.85 -10.52 5.86
CA ILE A 174 11.79 -11.57 6.28
C ILE A 174 13.15 -11.01 6.69
#